data_AF-A0A9Q1MEA9-F1
#
_entry.id   AF-A0A9Q1MEA9-F1
#
_cell.length_a   1.000
_cell.length_b   1.000
_cell.length_c   1.000
_cell.angle_alpha   90.00
_cell.angle_beta   90.00
_cell.angle_gamma   90.00
#
_symmetry.space_group_name_H-M   'P 1'
#
loop_
_entity.id
_entity.type
_entity.pdbx_description
1 polymer ?
#
loop_
_entity_poly.entity_id
_entity_poly.type
_entity_poly.pdbx_seq_one_letter_code
_entity_poly.pdbx_strand_id
1 'polypeptide(L)'
;MTAVDTFLEEMIVRRELADNFCYYQPQYDSLLGAWEWARKTLMEHAADKREHIYTREREQLEKAQTADPLWNASQLETVHYGKMHGFMRMYCAKKILEWTSGPEEALAITIYLNDKYHIDGRDPSGYVGCMWSICGVHDQVLSATCLIPSIDVVRTLQRC
;
A
#
# COMPACT_ATOMS: atom_id res chain seq x y z
N MET A 1 -3.80 26.36 1.02
CA MET A 1 -2.61 25.76 1.66
C MET A 1 -1.38 26.21 0.91
N THR A 2 -0.42 26.77 1.63
CA THR A 2 0.92 27.06 1.10
C THR A 2 1.76 25.78 1.06
N ALA A 3 2.90 25.81 0.36
CA ALA A 3 3.82 24.67 0.35
C ALA A 3 4.33 24.30 1.75
N VAL A 4 4.48 25.29 2.64
CA VAL A 4 4.86 25.08 4.03
C VAL A 4 3.76 24.35 4.80
N ASP A 5 2.50 24.74 4.61
CA ASP A 5 1.37 24.08 5.26
C ASP A 5 1.28 22.60 4.85
N THR A 6 1.42 22.30 3.56
CA THR A 6 1.42 20.91 3.06
C THR A 6 2.57 20.09 3.64
N PHE A 7 3.75 20.69 3.76
CA PHE A 7 4.91 20.02 4.34
C PHE A 7 4.73 19.75 5.84
N LEU A 8 4.17 20.69 6.60
CA LEU A 8 3.89 20.54 8.02
C LEU A 8 2.78 19.51 8.28
N GLU A 9 1.77 19.45 7.42
CA GLU A 9 0.72 18.42 7.47
C GLU A 9 1.33 17.01 7.38
N GLU A 10 2.22 16.77 6.41
CA GLU A 10 2.87 15.47 6.25
C GLU A 10 3.88 15.18 7.38
N MET A 11 4.70 16.16 7.76
CA MET A 11 5.75 15.96 8.77
C MET A 11 5.20 15.78 10.18
N ILE A 12 4.15 16.51 10.55
CA ILE A 12 3.60 16.52 11.90
C ILE A 12 2.38 15.63 11.95
N VAL A 13 1.31 16.00 11.24
CA VAL A 13 0.01 15.33 11.38
C VAL A 13 0.09 13.88 10.90
N ARG A 14 0.58 13.62 9.68
CA ARG A 14 0.61 12.25 9.13
C ARG A 14 1.59 11.34 9.86
N ARG A 15 2.78 11.86 10.20
CA ARG A 15 3.78 11.08 10.93
C ARG A 15 3.33 10.73 12.35
N GLU A 16 2.84 11.70 13.12
CA GLU A 16 2.40 11.44 14.51
C GLU A 16 1.09 10.64 14.56
N LEU A 17 0.24 10.76 13.54
CA LEU A 17 -0.93 9.89 13.38
C LEU A 17 -0.50 8.41 13.17
N ALA A 18 0.62 8.18 12.50
CA ALA A 18 1.12 6.82 12.33
C ALA A 18 1.59 6.20 13.65
N ASP A 19 2.32 6.98 14.46
CA ASP A 19 2.70 6.58 15.83
C ASP A 19 1.45 6.31 16.68
N ASN A 20 0.44 7.17 16.59
CA ASN A 20 -0.83 6.99 17.29
C ASN A 20 -1.49 5.65 16.93
N PHE A 21 -1.57 5.33 15.64
CA PHE A 21 -2.18 4.07 15.19
C PHE A 21 -1.41 2.86 15.72
N CYS A 22 -0.09 2.81 15.54
CA CYS A 22 0.73 1.68 16.01
C CYS A 22 0.74 1.55 17.54
N TYR A 23 0.59 2.65 18.28
CA TYR A 23 0.50 2.62 19.73
C TYR A 23 -0.85 2.08 20.24
N TYR A 24 -1.97 2.52 19.65
CA TYR A 24 -3.31 2.17 20.13
C TYR A 24 -3.91 0.92 19.48
N GLN A 25 -3.38 0.45 18.36
CA GLN A 25 -3.81 -0.75 17.66
C GLN A 25 -2.71 -1.83 17.71
N PRO A 26 -2.77 -2.81 18.62
CA PRO A 26 -1.76 -3.88 18.70
C PRO A 26 -1.62 -4.73 17.43
N GLN A 27 -2.65 -4.76 16.58
CA GLN A 27 -2.67 -5.51 15.31
C GLN A 27 -2.43 -4.59 14.11
N TYR A 28 -1.59 -3.56 14.26
CA TYR A 28 -1.34 -2.52 13.26
C TYR A 28 -0.77 -3.04 11.92
N ASP A 29 -0.20 -4.24 11.92
CA ASP A 29 0.44 -4.91 10.79
C ASP A 29 -0.40 -6.05 10.20
N SER A 30 -1.68 -6.17 10.60
CA SER A 30 -2.59 -7.19 10.09
C SER A 30 -3.92 -6.60 9.65
N LEU A 31 -4.65 -7.32 8.80
CA LEU A 31 -5.99 -6.93 8.36
C LEU A 31 -6.94 -6.70 9.55
N LEU A 32 -6.74 -7.38 10.68
CA LEU A 32 -7.56 -7.22 11.88
C LEU A 32 -7.43 -5.81 12.50
N GLY A 33 -6.32 -5.11 12.27
CA GLY A 33 -6.14 -3.71 12.69
C GLY A 33 -6.90 -2.70 11.84
N ALA A 34 -7.43 -3.09 10.69
CA ALA A 34 -8.20 -2.21 9.82
C ALA A 34 -9.61 -1.93 10.36
N TRP A 35 -10.24 -0.86 9.87
CA TRP A 35 -11.62 -0.53 10.19
C TRP A 35 -12.59 -1.59 9.68
N GLU A 36 -13.72 -1.78 10.39
CA GLU A 36 -14.69 -2.82 10.09
C GLU A 36 -15.25 -2.71 8.66
N TRP A 37 -15.52 -1.50 8.18
CA TRP A 37 -16.02 -1.27 6.82
C TRP A 37 -15.02 -1.80 5.78
N ALA A 38 -13.73 -1.54 5.98
CA ALA A 38 -12.70 -1.93 5.03
C ALA A 38 -12.51 -3.44 5.01
N ARG A 39 -12.50 -4.08 6.20
CA ARG A 39 -12.45 -5.54 6.29
C ARG A 39 -13.63 -6.18 5.57
N LYS A 40 -14.87 -5.69 5.78
CA LYS A 40 -16.07 -6.22 5.12
C LYS A 40 -15.95 -6.14 3.60
N THR A 41 -15.64 -4.97 3.07
CA THR A 41 -15.49 -4.78 1.62
C THR A 41 -14.38 -5.65 1.03
N LEU A 42 -13.21 -5.75 1.69
CA LEU A 42 -12.14 -6.62 1.22
C LEU A 42 -12.53 -8.11 1.23
N MET A 43 -13.31 -8.55 2.22
CA MET A 43 -13.81 -9.92 2.30
C MET A 43 -14.90 -10.21 1.27
N GLU A 44 -15.78 -9.24 0.98
CA GLU A 44 -16.81 -9.35 -0.07
C GLU A 44 -16.19 -9.56 -1.45
N HIS A 45 -15.06 -8.91 -1.72
CA HIS A 45 -14.33 -9.00 -2.97
C HIS A 45 -13.20 -10.04 -2.98
N ALA A 46 -13.05 -10.84 -1.92
CA ALA A 46 -11.97 -11.83 -1.83
C ALA A 46 -12.05 -12.94 -2.89
N ALA A 47 -13.26 -13.20 -3.40
CA ALA A 47 -13.52 -14.21 -4.43
C ALA A 47 -13.46 -13.67 -5.88
N ASP A 48 -13.22 -12.37 -6.05
CA ASP A 48 -13.16 -11.76 -7.38
C ASP A 48 -11.98 -12.31 -8.19
N LYS A 49 -12.20 -12.51 -9.49
CA LYS A 49 -11.14 -12.99 -10.38
C LYS A 49 -10.10 -11.89 -10.58
N ARG A 50 -8.85 -12.22 -10.24
CA ARG A 50 -7.66 -11.40 -10.45
C ARG A 50 -7.13 -11.59 -11.87
N GLU A 51 -6.78 -10.51 -12.56
CA GLU A 51 -6.20 -10.58 -13.92
C GLU A 51 -4.79 -11.18 -13.90
N HIS A 52 -4.00 -10.82 -12.88
CA HIS A 52 -2.67 -11.34 -12.63
C HIS A 52 -2.57 -11.83 -11.18
N ILE A 53 -1.84 -12.92 -10.96
CA ILE A 53 -1.56 -13.45 -9.63
C ILE A 53 -0.07 -13.76 -9.54
N TYR A 54 0.67 -12.95 -8.78
CA TYR A 54 2.11 -13.11 -8.54
C TYR A 54 2.43 -13.78 -7.17
N THR A 55 1.40 -14.33 -6.51
CA THR A 55 1.46 -14.83 -5.11
C THR A 55 2.40 -15.98 -4.87
N ARG A 56 2.52 -16.89 -5.85
CA ARG A 56 3.36 -18.08 -5.72
C ARG A 56 4.85 -17.77 -5.86
N GLU A 57 5.18 -16.56 -6.29
CA GLU A 57 6.55 -16.11 -6.50
C GLU A 57 6.67 -14.68 -5.96
N ARG A 58 6.66 -14.50 -4.63
CA ARG A 58 7.07 -13.23 -3.99
C ARG A 58 8.37 -12.69 -4.60
N GLU A 59 9.24 -13.60 -5.04
CA GLU A 59 10.46 -13.29 -5.79
C GLU A 59 10.23 -12.53 -7.10
N GLN A 60 9.13 -12.76 -7.85
CA GLN A 60 8.81 -11.99 -9.05
C GLN A 60 8.54 -10.52 -8.72
N LEU A 61 7.74 -10.26 -7.67
CA LEU A 61 7.52 -8.90 -7.19
C LEU A 61 8.85 -8.30 -6.70
N GLU A 62 9.60 -9.03 -5.89
CA GLU A 62 10.89 -8.57 -5.35
C GLU A 62 11.91 -8.23 -6.45
N LYS A 63 11.98 -9.04 -7.51
CA LYS A 63 12.86 -8.88 -8.67
C LYS A 63 12.30 -7.94 -9.76
N ALA A 64 11.17 -7.27 -9.51
CA ALA A 64 10.53 -6.37 -10.47
C ALA A 64 10.18 -7.04 -11.82
N GLN A 65 9.58 -8.23 -11.76
CA GLN A 65 9.23 -9.06 -12.92
C GLN A 65 7.71 -9.11 -13.14
N THR A 66 7.06 -7.95 -13.16
CA THR A 66 5.63 -7.84 -13.48
C THR A 66 5.40 -7.42 -14.93
N ALA A 67 4.15 -7.52 -15.40
CA ALA A 67 3.74 -6.98 -16.69
C ALA A 67 3.75 -5.43 -16.73
N ASP A 68 3.87 -4.78 -15.57
CA ASP A 68 3.79 -3.33 -15.44
C ASP A 68 5.18 -2.68 -15.31
N PRO A 69 5.67 -2.01 -16.37
CA PRO A 69 6.99 -1.41 -16.34
C PRO A 69 7.11 -0.27 -15.33
N LEU A 70 6.02 0.45 -15.01
CA LEU A 70 6.03 1.52 -14.02
C LEU A 70 6.21 0.96 -12.62
N TRP A 71 5.52 -0.14 -12.31
CA TRP A 71 5.69 -0.83 -11.04
C TRP A 71 7.10 -1.40 -10.91
N ASN A 72 7.60 -2.02 -11.98
CA ASN A 72 8.96 -2.58 -12.01
C ASN A 72 10.02 -1.49 -11.76
N ALA A 73 9.90 -0.32 -12.42
CA ALA A 73 10.82 0.80 -12.22
C ALA A 73 10.81 1.31 -10.77
N SER A 74 9.62 1.40 -10.16
CA SER A 74 9.46 1.83 -8.75
C SER A 74 10.07 0.84 -7.77
N GLN A 75 9.87 -0.46 -8.02
CA GLN A 75 10.47 -1.51 -7.20
C GLN A 75 12.01 -1.47 -7.31
N LEU A 76 12.56 -1.32 -8.53
CA LEU A 76 14.00 -1.19 -8.74
C LEU A 76 14.58 0.08 -8.12
N GLU A 77 13.86 1.21 -8.12
CA GLU A 77 14.28 2.43 -7.40
C GLU A 77 14.50 2.11 -5.92
N THR A 78 13.56 1.41 -5.30
CA THR A 78 13.67 1.02 -3.88
C THR A 78 14.82 0.05 -3.65
N VAL A 79 14.99 -0.94 -4.50
CA VAL A 79 16.06 -1.94 -4.35
C VAL A 79 17.45 -1.32 -4.49
N HIS A 80 17.63 -0.36 -5.41
CA HIS A 80 18.94 0.24 -5.68
C HIS A 80 19.26 1.45 -4.80
N TYR A 81 18.27 2.28 -4.46
CA TYR A 81 18.47 3.54 -3.73
C TYR A 81 17.93 3.51 -2.30
N GLY A 82 17.11 2.51 -1.95
CA GLY A 82 16.52 2.37 -0.63
C GLY A 82 15.41 3.38 -0.32
N LYS A 83 14.97 4.19 -1.29
CA LYS A 83 13.93 5.20 -1.10
C LYS A 83 13.11 5.42 -2.37
N MET A 84 11.91 4.83 -2.39
CA MET A 84 10.88 5.10 -3.39
C MET A 84 10.22 6.47 -3.15
N HIS A 85 9.88 7.16 -4.24
CA HIS A 85 9.03 8.35 -4.17
C HIS A 85 7.69 8.07 -3.47
N GLY A 86 7.24 8.95 -2.56
CA GLY A 86 6.09 8.69 -1.68
C GLY A 86 4.79 8.34 -2.43
N PHE A 87 4.52 9.05 -3.53
CA PHE A 87 3.38 8.73 -4.40
C PHE A 87 3.46 7.32 -5.01
N MET A 88 4.67 6.87 -5.37
CA MET A 88 4.87 5.53 -5.95
C MET A 88 4.70 4.42 -4.91
N ARG A 89 4.97 4.68 -3.63
CA ARG A 89 4.71 3.70 -2.55
C ARG A 89 3.22 3.32 -2.50
N MET A 90 2.36 4.32 -2.60
CA MET A 90 0.91 4.11 -2.66
C MET A 90 0.49 3.30 -3.88
N TYR A 91 1.02 3.65 -5.06
CA TYR A 91 0.77 2.91 -6.29
C TYR A 91 1.18 1.44 -6.14
N CYS A 92 2.42 1.20 -5.72
CA CYS A 92 2.99 -0.13 -5.65
C CYS A 92 2.24 -1.02 -4.67
N ALA A 93 1.90 -0.50 -3.47
CA ALA A 93 1.11 -1.24 -2.48
C ALA A 93 -0.28 -1.60 -3.00
N LYS A 94 -0.97 -0.68 -3.68
CA LYS A 94 -2.28 -0.95 -4.29
C LYS A 94 -2.18 -1.99 -5.41
N LYS A 95 -1.13 -1.95 -6.24
CA LYS A 95 -0.89 -2.98 -7.26
C LYS A 95 -0.59 -4.36 -6.68
N ILE A 96 0.14 -4.44 -5.56
CA ILE A 96 0.30 -5.71 -4.83
C ILE A 96 -1.08 -6.22 -4.41
N LEU A 97 -1.97 -5.37 -3.88
CA LEU A 97 -3.34 -5.76 -3.60
C LEU A 97 -4.15 -6.16 -4.84
N GLU A 98 -3.83 -5.70 -6.05
CA GLU A 98 -4.49 -6.16 -7.29
C GLU A 98 -3.97 -7.53 -7.75
N TRP A 99 -2.73 -7.87 -7.43
CA TRP A 99 -2.02 -9.03 -7.99
C TRP A 99 -1.74 -10.17 -7.00
N THR A 100 -2.28 -10.10 -5.79
CA THR A 100 -2.21 -11.20 -4.83
C THR A 100 -3.49 -12.05 -4.80
N SER A 101 -3.57 -13.05 -3.91
CA SER A 101 -4.77 -13.89 -3.77
C SER A 101 -5.77 -13.29 -2.80
N GLY A 102 -5.28 -12.44 -1.89
CA GLY A 102 -6.08 -11.79 -0.88
C GLY A 102 -5.35 -10.60 -0.23
N PRO A 103 -6.09 -9.83 0.59
CA PRO A 103 -5.58 -8.63 1.26
C PRO A 103 -4.54 -8.95 2.34
N GLU A 104 -4.66 -10.07 3.06
CA GLU A 104 -3.69 -10.48 4.08
C GLU A 104 -2.33 -10.76 3.44
N GLU A 105 -2.32 -11.47 2.32
CA GLU A 105 -1.10 -11.74 1.56
C GLU A 105 -0.53 -10.45 0.94
N ALA A 106 -1.39 -9.58 0.41
CA ALA A 106 -0.97 -8.28 -0.10
C ALA A 106 -0.23 -7.47 0.96
N LEU A 107 -0.81 -7.40 2.15
CA LEU A 107 -0.27 -6.66 3.28
C LEU A 107 1.07 -7.25 3.73
N ALA A 108 1.14 -8.57 3.88
CA ALA A 108 2.37 -9.26 4.27
C ALA A 108 3.51 -9.03 3.27
N ILE A 109 3.22 -9.10 1.96
CA ILE A 109 4.22 -8.85 0.91
C ILE A 109 4.67 -7.39 0.91
N THR A 110 3.73 -6.45 1.04
CA THR A 110 4.03 -5.02 1.01
C THR A 110 4.89 -4.62 2.21
N ILE A 111 4.53 -5.08 3.41
CA ILE A 111 5.32 -4.87 4.63
C ILE A 111 6.72 -5.49 4.46
N TYR A 112 6.80 -6.73 3.96
CA TYR A 112 8.08 -7.40 3.75
C TYR A 112 9.02 -6.62 2.82
N LEU A 113 8.52 -6.19 1.65
CA LEU A 113 9.31 -5.42 0.69
C LEU A 113 9.69 -4.05 1.27
N ASN A 114 8.76 -3.42 2.00
CA ASN A 114 9.03 -2.14 2.64
C ASN A 114 10.16 -2.25 3.66
N ASP A 115 10.04 -3.18 4.60
CA ASP A 115 10.98 -3.32 5.71
C ASP A 115 12.35 -3.86 5.27
N LYS A 116 12.40 -4.55 4.14
CA LYS A 116 13.64 -5.09 3.58
C LYS A 116 14.48 -4.03 2.86
N TYR A 117 13.86 -3.18 2.05
CA TYR A 117 14.58 -2.30 1.13
C TYR A 117 14.55 -0.83 1.51
N HIS A 118 13.50 -0.36 2.19
CA HIS A 118 13.44 1.05 2.56
C HIS A 118 14.38 1.38 3.71
N ILE A 119 15.20 2.41 3.52
CA ILE A 119 16.05 2.97 4.59
C ILE A 119 15.21 3.56 5.73
N ASP A 120 13.99 3.99 5.41
CA ASP A 120 12.96 4.50 6.33
C ASP A 120 11.85 3.46 6.61
N GLY A 121 12.12 2.18 6.35
CA GLY A 121 11.23 1.07 6.69
C GLY A 121 11.34 0.62 8.15
N ARG A 122 10.54 -0.38 8.56
CA ARG A 122 10.42 -0.83 9.97
C ARG A 122 10.06 0.33 10.92
N ASP A 123 9.15 1.16 10.46
CA ASP A 123 8.72 2.40 11.09
C ASP A 123 7.17 2.45 11.12
N PRO A 124 6.54 3.06 12.14
CA PRO A 124 5.09 3.24 12.18
C PRO A 124 4.50 3.81 10.89
N SER A 125 5.17 4.78 10.26
CA SER A 125 4.74 5.38 8.98
C SER A 125 4.76 4.36 7.84
N GLY A 126 5.67 3.39 7.88
CA GLY A 126 5.74 2.28 6.93
C GLY A 126 4.53 1.34 7.06
N TYR A 127 4.24 0.88 8.28
CA TYR A 127 3.08 0.02 8.54
C TYR A 127 1.76 0.73 8.19
N VAL A 128 1.60 1.98 8.64
CA VAL A 128 0.40 2.78 8.38
C VAL A 128 0.27 3.13 6.91
N GLY A 129 1.36 3.38 6.18
CA GLY A 129 1.33 3.56 4.73
C GLY A 129 0.86 2.30 3.98
N CYS A 130 1.28 1.12 4.42
CA CYS A 130 0.78 -0.16 3.89
C CYS A 130 -0.71 -0.34 4.20
N MET A 131 -1.12 -0.10 5.45
CA MET A 131 -2.51 -0.22 5.90
C MET A 131 -3.44 0.81 5.25
N TRP A 132 -2.99 2.03 5.01
CA TRP A 132 -3.71 3.04 4.24
C TRP A 132 -3.94 2.56 2.81
N SER A 133 -2.87 2.07 2.16
CA SER A 133 -2.92 1.67 0.76
C SER A 133 -3.80 0.44 0.51
N ILE A 134 -3.71 -0.56 1.37
CA ILE A 134 -4.33 -1.89 1.20
C ILE A 134 -5.66 -2.00 1.95
N CYS A 135 -5.73 -1.41 3.15
CA CYS A 135 -6.85 -1.58 4.07
C CYS A 135 -7.62 -0.29 4.34
N GLY A 136 -7.32 0.82 3.65
CA GLY A 136 -8.05 2.09 3.79
C GLY A 136 -7.99 2.72 5.17
N VAL A 137 -6.98 2.39 5.99
CA VAL A 137 -6.79 3.02 7.30
C VAL A 137 -6.52 4.52 7.14
N HIS A 138 -7.28 5.36 7.84
CA HIS A 138 -7.28 6.84 7.69
C HIS A 138 -7.71 7.36 6.31
N ASP A 139 -8.34 6.51 5.50
CA ASP A 139 -8.97 6.90 4.24
C ASP A 139 -10.51 6.89 4.36
N GLN A 140 -11.18 7.42 3.36
CA GLN A 140 -12.63 7.47 3.26
C GLN A 140 -13.15 6.43 2.26
N VAL A 141 -14.41 6.02 2.42
CA VAL A 141 -15.08 5.13 1.46
C VAL A 141 -15.32 5.90 0.16
N LEU A 142 -14.66 5.48 -0.92
CA LEU A 142 -14.93 5.99 -2.26
C LEU A 142 -15.88 5.02 -2.97
N SER A 143 -17.20 5.19 -2.81
CA SER A 143 -18.26 4.37 -3.44
C SER A 143 -18.33 2.89 -2.99
N ALA A 144 -19.57 2.35 -2.93
CA ALA A 144 -19.92 1.05 -2.33
C ALA A 144 -19.30 -0.19 -3.00
N THR A 145 -18.57 -0.02 -4.10
CA THR A 145 -17.98 -1.12 -4.89
C THR A 145 -16.45 -1.16 -4.78
N CYS A 146 -15.84 -0.27 -4.00
CA CYS A 146 -14.56 0.27 -4.46
C CYS A 146 -13.48 0.56 -3.41
N LEU A 147 -12.93 -0.48 -2.77
CA LEU A 147 -11.54 -0.42 -2.29
C LEU A 147 -10.55 -0.78 -3.42
N ILE A 148 -10.89 -1.77 -4.24
CA ILE A 148 -10.05 -2.28 -5.33
C ILE A 148 -10.00 -1.33 -6.55
N PRO A 149 -11.10 -0.77 -7.07
CA PRO A 149 -11.10 0.22 -8.16
C PRO A 149 -10.64 1.64 -7.76
N SER A 150 -10.26 1.92 -6.51
CA SER A 150 -9.46 3.13 -6.22
C SER A 150 -8.06 3.06 -6.88
N ILE A 151 -7.70 1.88 -7.42
CA ILE A 151 -6.63 1.64 -8.39
C ILE A 151 -6.88 2.35 -9.74
N ASP A 152 -8.13 2.64 -10.15
CA ASP A 152 -8.42 3.30 -11.44
C ASP A 152 -7.89 4.75 -11.48
N VAL A 153 -7.79 5.44 -10.34
CA VAL A 153 -7.09 6.74 -10.26
C VAL A 153 -5.64 6.58 -10.71
N VAL A 154 -5.02 5.45 -10.41
CA VAL A 154 -3.63 5.17 -10.78
C VAL A 154 -3.47 4.55 -12.17
N ARG A 155 -4.53 3.94 -12.75
CA ARG A 155 -4.53 3.55 -14.17
C ARG A 155 -4.38 4.74 -15.12
N THR A 156 -4.75 5.95 -14.70
CA THR A 156 -4.56 7.18 -15.49
C THR A 156 -3.08 7.47 -15.78
N LEU A 157 -2.15 7.05 -14.90
CA LEU A 157 -0.71 7.29 -15.08
C LEU A 157 -0.04 6.37 -16.10
N GLN A 158 -0.64 5.22 -16.41
CA GLN A 158 -0.14 4.34 -17.48
C GLN A 158 -0.53 4.85 -18.89
N ARG A 159 -1.29 5.95 -18.99
CA ARG A 159 -1.76 6.54 -20.25
C ARG A 159 -1.10 7.89 -20.59
N CYS A 160 -0.12 8.33 -19.81
CA CYS A 160 0.72 9.49 -20.10
C CYS A 160 2.12 9.05 -20.54
#